data_AF-U1Q2I1-F1
#
_entry.id   AF-U1Q2I1-F1
#
_cell.length_a   1.000
_cell.length_b   1.000
_cell.length_c   1.000
_cell.angle_alpha   90.00
_cell.angle_beta   90.00
_cell.angle_gamma   90.00
#
_symmetry.space_group_name_H-M   'P 1'
#
loop_
_entity.id
_entity.type
_entity.pdbx_description
1 polymer ?
#
loop_
_entity_poly.entity_id
_entity_poly.type
_entity_poly.pdbx_seq_one_letter_code
_entity_poly.pdbx_strand_id
1 'polypeptide(L)' 'ENDIGDELGLESRVRPVEGTRDVGKSDMVHNDYAPEDIDIDPQTFEVEVDGEHVTCEPAEELPLAQRYTL' A
#
# COMPACT_ATOMS: atom_id res chain seq x y z
N GLU A 1 25.50 -9.03 10.93
CA GLU A 1 26.34 -10.07 11.53
C GLU A 1 27.47 -10.57 10.61
N ASN A 2 27.32 -10.58 9.28
CA ASN A 2 28.38 -11.03 8.35
C ASN A 2 29.21 -9.91 7.69
N ASP A 3 29.18 -8.67 8.21
CA ASP A 3 29.90 -7.51 7.63
C ASP A 3 29.80 -7.36 6.09
N ILE A 4 28.63 -7.69 5.56
CA ILE A 4 28.38 -7.76 4.11
C ILE A 4 28.65 -6.43 3.38
N GLY A 5 28.56 -5.30 4.10
CA GLY A 5 28.91 -3.99 3.57
C GLY A 5 30.39 -3.89 3.22
N ASP A 6 31.27 -4.38 4.10
CA ASP A 6 32.72 -4.38 3.87
C ASP A 6 33.11 -5.43 2.83
N GLU A 7 32.48 -6.61 2.86
CA GLU A 7 32.71 -7.67 1.87
C GLU A 7 32.40 -7.20 0.43
N LEU A 8 31.31 -6.45 0.26
CA LEU A 8 30.88 -5.94 -1.03
C LEU A 8 31.46 -4.55 -1.37
N GLY A 9 32.24 -3.95 -0.47
CA GLY A 9 32.83 -2.62 -0.69
C GLY A 9 31.80 -1.49 -0.78
N LEU A 10 30.71 -1.57 -0.02
CA LEU A 10 29.65 -0.57 -0.02
C LEU A 10 30.08 0.68 0.74
N GLU A 11 29.96 1.85 0.09
CA GLU A 11 30.28 3.15 0.71
C GLU A 11 29.12 3.71 1.55
N SER A 12 27.89 3.28 1.23
CA SER A 12 26.68 3.68 1.95
C SER A 12 26.51 2.89 3.24
N ARG A 13 25.92 3.54 4.26
CA ARG A 13 25.66 2.91 5.56
C ARG A 13 24.70 1.71 5.42
N VAL A 14 25.17 0.53 5.81
CA VAL A 14 24.37 -0.69 5.88
C VAL A 14 23.68 -0.81 7.25
N ARG A 15 22.39 -1.16 7.24
CA ARG A 15 21.57 -1.41 8.44
C ARG A 15 20.67 -2.63 8.22
N PRO A 16 20.55 -3.53 9.22
CA PRO A 16 19.56 -4.61 9.15
C PRO A 16 18.14 -4.03 9.33
N VAL A 17 17.16 -4.70 8.73
CA VAL A 17 15.74 -4.46 9.01
C VAL A 17 15.28 -5.36 10.15
N GLU A 18 14.37 -4.86 10.98
CA GLU A 18 13.87 -5.55 12.18
C GLU A 18 12.34 -5.39 12.29
N GLY A 19 11.67 -6.21 13.12
CA GLY A 19 10.24 -6.07 13.40
C GLY A 19 9.27 -6.41 12.25
N THR A 20 9.74 -7.12 11.21
CA THR A 20 8.96 -7.33 9.97
C THR A 20 7.89 -8.42 10.04
N ARG A 21 7.82 -9.17 11.15
CA ARG A 21 6.89 -10.31 11.33
C ARG A 21 5.73 -10.01 12.26
N ASP A 22 5.87 -8.99 13.10
CA ASP A 22 4.86 -8.64 14.10
C ASP A 22 3.91 -7.53 13.61
N VAL A 23 4.32 -6.77 12.59
CA VAL A 23 3.50 -5.70 12.00
C VAL A 23 2.29 -6.26 11.25
N GLY A 24 1.11 -5.71 11.55
CA GLY A 24 -0.17 -6.04 10.94
C GLY A 24 -0.92 -4.81 10.42
N LYS A 25 -2.19 -5.01 10.04
CA LYS A 25 -3.05 -3.96 9.49
C LYS A 25 -3.27 -2.82 10.48
N SER A 26 -3.39 -3.12 11.77
CA SER A 26 -3.55 -2.15 12.86
C SER A 26 -2.36 -1.21 13.06
N ASP A 27 -1.17 -1.57 12.60
CA ASP A 27 0.03 -0.75 12.76
C ASP A 27 0.15 0.32 11.65
N MET A 28 -0.75 0.30 10.66
CA MET A 28 -0.74 1.22 9.53
C MET A 28 -1.30 2.59 9.93
N VAL A 29 -0.40 3.57 10.07
CA VAL A 29 -0.76 4.94 10.46
C VAL A 29 -1.78 5.54 9.48
N HIS A 30 -2.91 5.98 10.02
CA HIS A 30 -4.06 6.54 9.30
C HIS A 30 -4.81 5.58 8.36
N ASN A 31 -4.43 4.30 8.27
CA ASN A 31 -4.95 3.35 7.27
C ASN A 31 -5.10 1.92 7.84
N ASP A 32 -5.60 1.81 9.07
CA ASP A 32 -5.74 0.55 9.81
C ASP A 32 -7.11 -0.13 9.64
N TYR A 33 -8.07 0.50 8.98
CA TYR A 33 -9.40 -0.06 8.77
C TYR A 33 -9.36 -1.40 8.04
N ALA A 34 -9.89 -2.43 8.70
CA ALA A 34 -10.09 -3.77 8.18
C ALA A 34 -11.60 -4.05 8.25
N PRO A 35 -12.32 -4.05 7.11
CA PRO A 35 -13.76 -4.30 7.08
C PRO A 35 -14.11 -5.65 7.70
N GLU A 36 -15.30 -5.76 8.27
CA GLU A 36 -15.82 -7.05 8.72
C GLU A 36 -16.16 -7.93 7.52
N ASP A 37 -16.65 -7.30 6.45
CA ASP A 37 -17.04 -7.97 5.21
C ASP A 37 -16.59 -7.21 3.95
N ILE A 38 -16.12 -7.98 2.96
CA ILE A 38 -15.85 -7.51 1.60
C ILE A 38 -16.42 -8.57 0.65
N ASP A 39 -17.54 -8.24 0.01
CA ASP A 39 -18.27 -9.12 -0.90
C ASP A 39 -18.06 -8.67 -2.35
N ILE A 40 -17.96 -9.66 -3.24
CA ILE A 40 -17.77 -9.44 -4.69
C ILE A 40 -18.78 -10.29 -5.45
N ASP A 41 -19.66 -9.65 -6.21
CA ASP A 41 -20.59 -10.37 -7.08
C ASP A 41 -19.84 -11.01 -8.27
N PRO A 42 -19.88 -12.34 -8.45
CA PRO A 42 -19.06 -13.01 -9.46
C PRO A 42 -19.55 -12.85 -10.90
N GLN A 43 -20.73 -12.27 -11.13
CA GLN A 43 -21.29 -12.04 -12.46
C GLN A 43 -21.06 -10.61 -12.94
N THR A 44 -21.17 -9.65 -12.04
CA THR A 44 -21.16 -8.20 -12.32
C THR A 44 -19.87 -7.52 -11.86
N PHE A 45 -19.14 -8.15 -10.93
CA PHE A 45 -17.97 -7.60 -10.24
C PHE A 45 -18.26 -6.35 -9.41
N GLU A 46 -19.52 -6.14 -9.03
CA GLU A 46 -19.89 -5.16 -8.00
C GLU A 46 -19.23 -5.55 -6.67
N VAL A 47 -18.75 -4.54 -5.95
CA VAL A 47 -18.04 -4.70 -4.67
C VAL A 47 -18.86 -4.02 -3.58
N GLU A 48 -19.15 -4.77 -2.53
CA GLU A 48 -19.76 -4.26 -1.31
C GLU A 48 -18.74 -4.34 -0.17
N VAL A 49 -18.66 -3.29 0.64
CA VAL A 49 -17.83 -3.26 1.86
C VAL A 49 -18.74 -2.96 3.02
N ASP A 50 -18.78 -3.85 4.01
CA ASP A 50 -19.72 -3.79 5.14
C ASP A 50 -21.19 -3.59 4.69
N GLY A 51 -21.57 -4.20 3.55
CA GLY A 51 -22.91 -4.11 2.95
C GLY A 51 -23.21 -2.83 2.16
N GLU A 52 -22.22 -1.97 1.95
CA GLU A 52 -22.36 -0.74 1.15
C GLU A 52 -21.67 -0.92 -0.22
N HIS A 53 -22.40 -0.71 -1.31
CA HIS A 53 -21.83 -0.75 -2.66
C HIS A 53 -20.81 0.37 -2.87
N VAL A 54 -19.57 0.01 -3.19
CA VAL A 54 -18.44 0.95 -3.29
C VAL A 54 -18.07 1.16 -4.75
N THR A 55 -18.21 2.40 -5.22
CA THR A 55 -17.88 2.77 -6.61
C THR A 55 -17.49 4.25 -6.72
N CYS A 56 -16.89 4.65 -7.83
CA CYS A 56 -16.58 6.05 -8.13
C CYS A 56 -16.64 6.33 -9.63
N GLU A 57 -16.99 7.56 -9.99
CA GLU A 57 -16.97 8.00 -11.38
C GLU A 57 -15.53 8.24 -11.86
N PRO A 58 -15.22 7.95 -13.13
CA PRO A 58 -13.90 8.23 -13.69
C PRO A 58 -13.65 9.74 -13.76
N ALA A 59 -12.44 10.17 -13.39
CA ALA A 59 -12.02 11.56 -13.53
C ALA A 59 -11.61 11.86 -14.98
N GLU A 60 -12.10 12.97 -15.56
CA GLU A 60 -11.71 13.42 -16.90
C GLU A 60 -10.35 14.14 -16.92
N GLU A 61 -9.98 14.78 -15.82
CA GLU A 61 -8.71 15.47 -15.63
C GLU A 61 -8.15 15.23 -14.22
N LEU A 62 -6.83 15.29 -14.09
CA LEU A 62 -6.14 15.08 -12.82
C LEU A 62 -5.25 16.28 -12.45
N PRO A 63 -5.27 16.72 -11.18
CA PRO A 63 -4.29 17.69 -10.69
C PRO A 63 -2.89 17.09 -10.72
N LEU A 64 -1.87 17.95 -10.70
CA LEU A 64 -0.44 17.55 -10.70
C LEU A 64 0.00 16.71 -11.92
N ALA A 65 -0.77 16.73 -13.02
CA ALA A 65 -0.44 16.05 -14.27
C ALA A 65 0.20 17.00 -15.31
N GLN A 66 -0.46 17.24 -16.44
CA GLN A 66 0.07 17.94 -17.62
C GLN A 66 0.74 19.29 -17.32
N ARG A 67 0.31 19.98 -16.26
CA ARG A 67 0.83 21.31 -15.89
C ARG A 67 2.29 21.30 -15.41
N TYR A 68 2.80 20.18 -14.91
CA TYR A 68 4.06 20.15 -14.15
C TYR A 68 5.20 19.41 -14.84
N THR A 69 4.95 18.77 -15.99
CA THR A 69 5.97 18.10 -16.80
C THR A 69 5.88 18.62 -18.23
N LEU A 70 7.00 19.19 -18.73
CA LEU A 70 7.13 19.77 -20.06
C LEU A 70 7.55 18.73 -21.10
#